data_AF-A0A7G9YZZ3-F1
#
_entry.id   AF-A0A7G9YZZ3-F1
#
_cell.length_a   1.000
_cell.length_b   1.000
_cell.length_c   1.000
_cell.angle_alpha   90.00
_cell.angle_beta   90.00
_cell.angle_gamma   90.00
#
_symmetry.space_group_name_H-M   'P 1'
#
loop_
_entity.id
_entity.type
_entity.pdbx_description
1 polymer ?
#
loop_
_entity_poly.entity_id
_entity_poly.type
_entity_poly.pdbx_seq_one_letter_code
_entity_poly.pdbx_strand_id
1 'polypeptide(L)'
;MGKEKGMKRMGAHAMLGIILLSMIPAVVGAQGGYNSVITSEDNVMLLGQELRFEGADLSNIIKGSQDDKDIRWFALRTPGSNTTGFDSRILPGRGIYYVDTNRNGVWGDNFDTKLYVQESRLEIELRDAEGKAIDATITGANITIDLVTNMDYDDRVNIRVTDFDGTEVSVDDVLLENMSVSELRGFELDTKRLGTGEYLIWLETSGNGDLTQGLDMSSNVVTLRLFRKDWQLQQYLKNKGDDENEW
;
A
#
# COMPACT_ATOMS: atom_id res chain seq x y z
N MET A 1 -47.17 -28.66 -1.38
CA MET A 1 -45.85 -29.34 -1.45
C MET A 1 -45.04 -28.73 -2.57
N GLY A 2 -43.93 -28.06 -2.25
CA GLY A 2 -42.81 -27.70 -3.13
C GLY A 2 -43.09 -26.58 -4.15
N LYS A 3 -42.18 -25.63 -4.44
CA LYS A 3 -40.81 -25.35 -4.00
C LYS A 3 -40.60 -23.85 -4.28
N GLU A 4 -40.16 -23.08 -3.29
CA GLU A 4 -39.63 -21.73 -3.51
C GLU A 4 -38.18 -21.84 -3.99
N LYS A 5 -37.88 -21.20 -5.13
CA LYS A 5 -36.52 -21.06 -5.65
C LYS A 5 -35.83 -19.91 -4.89
N GLY A 6 -35.00 -20.26 -3.91
CA GLY A 6 -34.06 -19.36 -3.26
C GLY A 6 -32.88 -19.04 -4.18
N MET A 7 -32.71 -17.76 -4.45
CA MET A 7 -31.73 -17.11 -5.29
C MET A 7 -30.29 -17.34 -4.78
N LYS A 8 -29.42 -17.87 -5.64
CA LYS A 8 -27.98 -18.07 -5.36
C LYS A 8 -27.29 -16.69 -5.25
N ARG A 9 -26.66 -16.42 -4.11
CA ARG A 9 -25.58 -15.42 -4.01
C ARG A 9 -24.26 -16.17 -4.13
N MET A 10 -23.55 -15.94 -5.23
CA MET A 10 -22.18 -16.43 -5.44
C MET A 10 -21.23 -15.63 -4.55
N GLY A 11 -20.63 -16.26 -3.55
CA GLY A 11 -19.44 -15.75 -2.88
C GLY A 11 -18.23 -16.16 -3.71
N ALA A 12 -17.74 -15.27 -4.57
CA ALA A 12 -16.50 -15.48 -5.29
C ALA A 12 -15.32 -15.14 -4.35
N HIS A 13 -14.60 -16.14 -3.87
CA HIS A 13 -13.29 -15.94 -3.27
C HIS A 13 -12.23 -16.10 -4.36
N ALA A 14 -11.78 -14.96 -4.90
CA ALA A 14 -10.68 -14.92 -5.85
C ALA A 14 -9.38 -15.19 -5.09
N MET A 15 -8.78 -16.35 -5.32
CA MET A 15 -7.37 -16.60 -4.97
C MET A 15 -6.51 -15.72 -5.88
N LEU A 16 -6.04 -14.59 -5.34
CA LEU A 16 -5.14 -13.68 -6.03
C LEU A 16 -3.70 -14.20 -5.86
N GLY A 17 -3.22 -14.97 -6.84
CA GLY A 17 -1.80 -15.32 -6.93
C GLY A 17 -0.99 -14.09 -7.36
N ILE A 18 -0.26 -13.47 -6.43
CA ILE A 18 0.62 -12.33 -6.71
C ILE A 18 1.98 -12.85 -7.16
N ILE A 19 2.35 -12.52 -8.40
CA ILE A 19 3.71 -12.69 -8.93
C ILE A 19 4.57 -11.54 -8.36
N LEU A 20 5.57 -11.88 -7.53
CA LEU A 20 6.60 -10.94 -7.08
C LEU A 20 7.51 -10.57 -8.26
N LEU A 21 7.33 -9.38 -8.81
CA LEU A 21 8.30 -8.73 -9.69
C LEU A 21 9.26 -7.90 -8.82
N SER A 22 10.53 -8.31 -8.76
CA SER A 22 11.58 -7.55 -8.09
C SER A 22 11.89 -6.28 -8.88
N MET A 23 11.43 -5.12 -8.39
CA MET A 23 11.84 -3.81 -8.91
C MET A 23 13.07 -3.29 -8.16
N ILE A 24 14.03 -2.76 -8.91
CA ILE A 24 15.28 -2.16 -8.42
C ILE A 24 14.93 -0.79 -7.82
N PRO A 25 15.20 -0.51 -6.53
CA PRO A 25 15.00 0.82 -5.99
C PRO A 25 16.20 1.71 -6.34
N ALA A 26 15.96 2.76 -7.12
CA ALA A 26 16.71 3.99 -6.99
C ALA A 26 15.74 4.99 -6.35
N VAL A 27 15.71 4.99 -5.02
CA VAL A 27 14.95 5.99 -4.25
C VAL A 27 15.95 7.01 -3.75
N VAL A 28 15.78 8.26 -4.21
CA VAL A 28 16.50 9.41 -3.66
C VAL A 28 15.85 9.72 -2.31
N GLY A 29 16.65 9.70 -1.23
CA GLY A 29 16.15 9.66 0.14
C GLY A 29 15.21 10.81 0.51
N ALA A 30 14.16 10.46 1.26
CA ALA A 30 13.19 11.38 1.83
C ALA A 30 13.85 12.33 2.86
N GLN A 31 13.78 13.64 2.62
CA GLN A 31 13.98 14.66 3.66
C GLN A 31 12.73 15.53 3.74
N GLY A 32 11.81 15.15 4.63
CA GLY A 32 10.51 15.83 4.79
C GLY A 32 9.38 15.07 4.09
N GLY A 33 8.13 15.39 4.41
CA GLY A 33 6.91 14.72 3.92
C GLY A 33 6.61 14.86 2.42
N TYR A 34 7.64 14.86 1.57
CA TYR A 34 7.55 14.97 0.13
C TYR A 34 8.67 14.18 -0.55
N ASN A 35 8.46 13.84 -1.82
CA ASN A 35 9.46 13.26 -2.71
C ASN A 35 10.10 14.36 -3.57
N SER A 36 11.43 14.43 -3.62
CA SER A 36 12.15 15.44 -4.41
C SER A 36 12.23 15.02 -5.88
N VAL A 37 11.83 15.93 -6.76
CA VAL A 37 12.00 15.81 -8.21
C VAL A 37 13.21 16.63 -8.62
N ILE A 38 14.28 15.94 -8.99
CA ILE A 38 15.50 16.58 -9.49
C ILE A 38 15.29 16.90 -10.96
N THR A 39 15.28 18.20 -11.29
CA THR A 39 15.17 18.64 -12.69
C THR A 39 16.35 18.14 -13.52
N SER A 40 16.10 17.82 -14.79
CA SER A 40 17.05 17.20 -15.75
C SER A 40 17.41 15.73 -15.50
N GLU A 41 16.76 15.07 -14.54
CA GLU A 41 16.93 13.64 -14.27
C GLU A 41 15.62 12.86 -14.49
N ASP A 42 15.77 11.54 -14.60
CA ASP A 42 14.65 10.61 -14.63
C ASP A 42 14.24 10.31 -13.18
N ASN A 43 12.99 10.58 -12.82
CA ASN A 43 12.49 10.45 -11.46
C ASN A 43 11.38 9.39 -11.37
N VAL A 44 11.39 8.55 -10.34
CA VAL A 44 10.32 7.58 -10.04
C VAL A 44 9.51 8.10 -8.85
N MET A 45 8.19 8.09 -8.97
CA MET A 45 7.28 8.52 -7.90
C MET A 45 6.00 7.71 -7.87
N LEU A 46 5.31 7.77 -6.74
CA LEU A 46 4.02 7.12 -6.56
C LEU A 46 2.88 8.13 -6.69
N LEU A 47 1.81 7.71 -7.35
CA LEU A 47 0.55 8.43 -7.36
C LEU A 47 0.05 8.56 -5.91
N GLY A 48 -0.26 9.78 -5.49
CA GLY A 48 -0.60 10.07 -4.09
C GLY A 48 0.45 10.91 -3.37
N GLN A 49 1.70 10.91 -3.84
CA GLN A 49 2.78 11.64 -3.19
C GLN A 49 2.69 13.15 -3.38
N GLU A 50 3.11 13.89 -2.35
CA GLU A 50 3.54 15.28 -2.44
C GLU A 50 4.95 15.34 -3.05
N LEU A 51 5.11 16.08 -4.14
CA LEU A 51 6.37 16.23 -4.86
C LEU A 51 6.93 17.63 -4.66
N ARG A 52 8.25 17.77 -4.58
CA ARG A 52 8.91 19.09 -4.65
C ARG A 52 9.92 19.12 -5.78
N PHE A 53 9.75 20.05 -6.70
CA PHE A 53 10.69 20.24 -7.80
C PHE A 53 11.90 21.05 -7.31
N GLU A 54 13.07 20.46 -7.42
CA GLU A 54 14.33 21.10 -7.07
C GLU A 54 15.06 21.56 -8.34
N GLY A 55 15.39 22.86 -8.40
CA GLY A 55 15.98 23.49 -9.59
C GLY A 55 15.45 24.90 -9.86
N ALA A 56 16.05 25.58 -10.84
CA ALA A 56 15.77 26.98 -11.13
C ALA A 56 14.61 27.16 -12.14
N ASP A 57 13.60 27.95 -11.71
CA ASP A 57 12.53 28.56 -12.53
C ASP A 57 11.27 27.69 -12.78
N LEU A 58 10.49 27.45 -11.72
CA LEU A 58 9.49 26.38 -11.63
C LEU A 58 8.08 26.68 -12.17
N SER A 59 7.89 27.66 -13.06
CA SER A 59 6.62 27.71 -13.81
C SER A 59 6.62 26.62 -14.87
N ASN A 60 6.49 25.37 -14.42
CA ASN A 60 6.58 24.19 -15.25
C ASN A 60 5.20 23.84 -15.80
N ILE A 61 5.20 23.17 -16.93
CA ILE A 61 4.02 22.48 -17.43
C ILE A 61 4.35 20.99 -17.39
N ILE A 62 3.48 20.23 -16.74
CA ILE A 62 3.53 18.76 -16.71
C ILE A 62 2.58 18.27 -17.79
N LYS A 63 3.06 17.35 -18.64
CA LYS A 63 2.26 16.76 -19.71
C LYS A 63 2.39 15.24 -19.73
N GLY A 64 1.28 14.54 -19.92
CA GLY A 64 1.31 13.09 -20.11
C GLY A 64 1.95 12.71 -21.45
N SER A 65 2.62 11.56 -21.48
CA SER A 65 3.23 11.02 -22.69
C SER A 65 2.19 10.79 -23.79
N GLN A 66 2.54 11.13 -25.04
CA GLN A 66 1.65 10.93 -26.19
C GLN A 66 1.40 9.46 -26.52
N ASP A 67 2.34 8.59 -26.15
CA ASP A 67 2.27 7.16 -26.37
C ASP A 67 1.32 6.44 -25.40
N ASP A 68 0.97 7.11 -24.29
CA ASP A 68 0.07 6.57 -23.28
C ASP A 68 -1.35 7.10 -23.49
N LYS A 69 -2.22 6.20 -23.95
CA LYS A 69 -3.61 6.52 -24.31
C LYS A 69 -4.43 7.12 -23.15
N ASP A 70 -4.08 6.80 -21.91
CA ASP A 70 -4.85 7.15 -20.72
C ASP A 70 -4.49 8.56 -20.22
N ILE A 71 -3.27 9.03 -20.53
CA ILE A 71 -2.74 10.31 -20.02
C ILE A 71 -2.33 11.32 -21.12
N ARG A 72 -2.27 10.92 -22.40
CA ARG A 72 -1.79 11.76 -23.53
C ARG A 72 -2.44 13.13 -23.70
N TRP A 73 -3.64 13.35 -23.17
CA TRP A 73 -4.36 14.62 -23.24
C TRP A 73 -4.22 15.47 -21.99
N PHE A 74 -3.53 14.97 -20.97
CA PHE A 74 -3.29 15.69 -19.74
C PHE A 74 -2.18 16.72 -19.90
N ALA A 75 -2.47 17.95 -19.50
CA ALA A 75 -1.48 19.00 -19.34
C ALA A 75 -1.90 19.88 -18.15
N LEU A 76 -0.95 20.20 -17.29
CA LEU A 76 -1.17 21.04 -16.13
C LEU A 76 -0.01 22.01 -15.93
N ARG A 77 -0.32 23.28 -15.71
CA ARG A 77 0.68 24.27 -15.30
C ARG A 77 0.82 24.23 -13.80
N THR A 78 2.02 23.96 -13.29
CA THR A 78 2.30 24.01 -11.85
C THR A 78 2.51 25.45 -11.41
N PRO A 79 2.12 25.80 -10.16
CA PRO A 79 2.53 27.06 -9.55
C PRO A 79 4.05 27.19 -9.57
N GLY A 80 4.53 28.38 -9.89
CA GLY A 80 5.94 28.67 -10.20
C GLY A 80 6.93 28.60 -9.05
N SER A 81 6.67 27.88 -7.95
CA SER A 81 7.49 27.99 -6.74
C SER A 81 7.97 26.65 -6.19
N ASN A 82 9.19 26.70 -5.67
CA ASN A 82 9.88 25.70 -4.86
C ASN A 82 9.31 25.59 -3.44
N THR A 83 8.16 26.24 -3.17
CA THR A 83 7.62 26.43 -1.83
C THR A 83 6.30 25.70 -1.57
N THR A 84 5.61 25.23 -2.61
CA THR A 84 4.35 24.49 -2.48
C THR A 84 4.51 23.11 -3.08
N GLY A 85 4.31 22.07 -2.28
CA GLY A 85 4.30 20.70 -2.78
C GLY A 85 3.28 20.51 -3.90
N PHE A 86 3.66 19.73 -4.89
CA PHE A 86 2.80 19.29 -5.98
C PHE A 86 2.17 17.96 -5.59
N ASP A 87 0.85 17.94 -5.43
CA ASP A 87 0.12 16.72 -5.10
C ASP A 87 -0.11 15.88 -6.37
N SER A 88 0.55 14.74 -6.47
CA SER A 88 0.43 13.86 -7.64
C SER A 88 -0.95 13.22 -7.79
N ARG A 89 -1.86 13.30 -6.80
CA ARG A 89 -3.27 12.83 -6.93
C ARG A 89 -4.04 13.54 -8.04
N ILE A 90 -3.57 14.71 -8.48
CA ILE A 90 -4.20 15.44 -9.59
C ILE A 90 -3.85 14.84 -10.96
N LEU A 91 -2.86 13.95 -11.03
CA LEU A 91 -2.53 13.21 -12.24
C LEU A 91 -3.63 12.16 -12.52
N PRO A 92 -4.00 11.95 -13.79
CA PRO A 92 -5.10 11.04 -14.15
C PRO A 92 -4.80 9.55 -13.91
N GLY A 93 -3.54 9.19 -13.68
CA GLY A 93 -3.11 7.81 -13.38
C GLY A 93 -1.61 7.61 -13.54
N ARG A 94 -1.15 6.37 -13.36
CA ARG A 94 0.22 5.97 -13.67
C ARG A 94 0.62 6.22 -15.13
N GLY A 95 1.92 6.38 -15.38
CA GLY A 95 2.48 6.54 -16.72
C GLY A 95 3.71 7.43 -16.74
N ILE A 96 4.12 7.85 -17.94
CA ILE A 96 5.26 8.76 -18.12
C ILE A 96 4.73 10.18 -18.31
N TYR A 97 5.22 11.10 -17.49
CA TYR A 97 4.96 12.52 -17.62
C TYR A 97 6.26 13.26 -17.90
N TYR A 98 6.15 14.36 -18.66
CA TYR A 98 7.25 15.24 -19.00
C TYR A 98 7.04 16.59 -18.33
N VAL A 99 8.10 17.09 -17.71
CA VAL A 99 8.16 18.43 -17.13
C VAL A 99 9.03 19.27 -18.05
N ASP A 100 8.41 20.26 -18.72
CA ASP A 100 9.14 21.20 -19.59
C ASP A 100 9.90 22.21 -18.74
N THR A 101 11.20 21.96 -18.57
CA THR A 101 12.10 22.78 -17.73
C THR A 101 12.74 23.92 -18.50
N ASN A 102 12.84 23.82 -19.83
CA ASN A 102 13.50 24.83 -20.68
C ASN A 102 12.50 25.77 -21.38
N ARG A 103 11.19 25.51 -21.25
CA ARG A 103 10.04 26.23 -21.80
C ARG A 103 10.04 26.30 -23.33
N ASN A 104 10.61 25.31 -24.01
CA ASN A 104 10.63 25.27 -25.47
C ASN A 104 9.32 24.73 -26.07
N GLY A 105 8.42 24.18 -25.24
CA GLY A 105 7.14 23.61 -25.67
C GLY A 105 7.25 22.31 -26.47
N VAL A 106 8.46 21.76 -26.59
CA VAL A 106 8.77 20.43 -27.14
C VAL A 106 8.72 19.46 -25.96
N TRP A 107 8.11 18.29 -26.17
CA TRP A 107 7.84 17.32 -25.11
C TRP A 107 8.54 16.00 -25.41
N GLY A 108 9.19 15.44 -24.39
CA GLY A 108 10.00 14.23 -24.50
C GLY A 108 11.39 14.45 -25.09
N ASP A 109 11.89 15.69 -25.08
CA ASP A 109 13.28 15.96 -25.48
C ASP A 109 14.26 15.69 -24.32
N ASN A 110 15.55 15.91 -24.57
CA ASN A 110 16.63 15.64 -23.60
C ASN A 110 16.79 16.72 -22.52
N PHE A 111 15.98 17.79 -22.55
CA PHE A 111 15.94 18.84 -21.54
C PHE A 111 14.70 18.71 -20.64
N ASP A 112 13.73 17.90 -21.02
CA ASP A 112 12.58 17.57 -20.18
C ASP A 112 12.97 16.63 -19.05
N THR A 113 12.40 16.88 -17.87
CA THR A 113 12.48 15.93 -16.74
C THR A 113 11.40 14.88 -16.92
N LYS A 114 11.77 13.60 -16.85
CA LYS A 114 10.80 12.49 -16.96
C LYS A 114 10.36 12.04 -15.59
N LEU A 115 9.05 11.92 -15.42
CA LEU A 115 8.42 11.38 -14.24
C LEU A 115 7.81 10.02 -14.59
N TYR A 116 8.34 8.95 -14.00
CA TYR A 116 7.76 7.62 -14.05
C TYR A 116 6.82 7.45 -12.86
N VAL A 117 5.55 7.74 -13.09
CA VAL A 117 4.51 7.69 -12.05
C VAL A 117 3.96 6.27 -11.99
N GLN A 118 4.00 5.67 -10.80
CA GLN A 118 3.49 4.33 -10.52
C GLN A 118 2.27 4.41 -9.59
N GLU A 119 1.42 3.40 -9.61
CA GLU A 119 0.40 3.25 -8.55
C GLU A 119 1.09 2.95 -7.22
N SER A 120 0.63 3.58 -6.15
CA SER A 120 1.06 3.23 -4.80
C SER A 120 0.50 1.86 -4.40
N ARG A 121 1.28 1.07 -3.68
CA ARG A 121 0.91 -0.28 -3.26
C ARG A 121 1.24 -0.49 -1.80
N LEU A 122 0.26 -0.94 -1.03
CA LEU A 122 0.42 -1.38 0.35
C LEU A 122 -0.47 -2.58 0.55
N GLU A 123 0.11 -3.77 0.67
CA GLU A 123 -0.62 -5.02 0.85
C GLU A 123 0.04 -5.85 1.94
N ILE A 124 -0.79 -6.56 2.73
CA ILE A 124 -0.33 -7.45 3.78
C ILE A 124 -0.90 -8.85 3.65
N GLU A 125 -0.09 -9.81 4.11
CA GLU A 125 -0.49 -11.19 4.38
C GLU A 125 0.02 -11.58 5.77
N LEU A 126 -0.73 -12.41 6.49
CA LEU A 126 -0.30 -12.94 7.78
C LEU A 126 0.37 -14.29 7.57
N ARG A 127 1.53 -14.49 8.19
CA ARG A 127 2.29 -15.75 8.13
C ARG A 127 2.54 -16.32 9.52
N ASP A 128 2.59 -17.63 9.61
CA ASP A 128 3.09 -18.32 10.82
C ASP A 128 4.63 -18.29 10.90
N ALA A 129 5.17 -18.87 11.97
CA ALA A 129 6.61 -18.95 12.22
C ALA A 129 7.39 -19.75 11.16
N GLU A 130 6.70 -20.57 10.35
CA GLU A 130 7.30 -21.31 9.23
C GLU A 130 7.20 -20.53 7.91
N GLY A 131 6.63 -19.33 7.93
CA GLY A 131 6.45 -18.47 6.76
C GLY A 131 5.25 -18.87 5.89
N LYS A 132 4.35 -19.71 6.38
CA LYS A 132 3.15 -20.10 5.64
C LYS A 132 2.02 -19.09 5.89
N ALA A 133 1.31 -18.72 4.83
CA ALA A 133 0.14 -17.85 4.92
C ALA A 133 -0.95 -18.48 5.81
N ILE A 134 -1.52 -17.69 6.71
CA ILE A 134 -2.54 -18.13 7.67
C ILE A 134 -3.69 -17.13 7.75
N ASP A 135 -4.89 -17.66 8.00
CA ASP A 135 -6.08 -16.91 8.38
C ASP A 135 -6.58 -17.32 9.79
N ALA A 136 -5.92 -18.29 10.41
CA ALA A 136 -6.24 -18.78 11.74
C ALA A 136 -5.01 -19.33 12.46
N THR A 137 -4.96 -19.15 13.78
CA THR A 137 -3.94 -19.73 14.64
C THR A 137 -4.44 -19.89 16.08
N ILE A 138 -3.57 -20.31 17.00
CA ILE A 138 -3.87 -20.38 18.42
C ILE A 138 -3.44 -19.09 19.14
N THR A 139 -4.16 -18.73 20.20
CA THR A 139 -3.79 -17.61 21.06
C THR A 139 -2.37 -17.79 21.61
N GLY A 140 -1.55 -16.74 21.51
CA GLY A 140 -0.18 -16.72 21.96
C GLY A 140 0.86 -17.24 20.97
N ALA A 141 0.44 -17.54 19.73
CA ALA A 141 1.36 -17.70 18.62
C ALA A 141 1.91 -16.33 18.18
N ASN A 142 3.17 -16.32 17.75
CA ASN A 142 3.72 -15.20 16.99
C ASN A 142 3.26 -15.33 15.54
N ILE A 143 2.85 -14.21 14.96
CA ILE A 143 2.53 -14.12 13.54
C ILE A 143 3.37 -13.02 12.90
N THR A 144 3.79 -13.22 11.66
CA THR A 144 4.54 -12.20 10.92
C THR A 144 3.60 -11.50 9.95
N ILE A 145 3.74 -10.17 9.84
CA ILE A 145 3.08 -9.40 8.78
C ILE A 145 4.04 -9.38 7.58
N ASP A 146 3.69 -10.12 6.54
CA ASP A 146 4.39 -10.07 5.26
C ASP A 146 3.87 -8.87 4.46
N LEU A 147 4.78 -8.01 4.02
CA LEU A 147 4.47 -6.70 3.47
C LEU A 147 4.88 -6.62 2.00
N VAL A 148 3.92 -6.33 1.12
CA VAL A 148 4.17 -6.05 -0.29
C VAL A 148 3.89 -4.57 -0.57
N THR A 149 4.95 -3.80 -0.80
CA THR A 149 4.85 -2.34 -1.02
C THR A 149 5.96 -1.82 -1.93
N ASN A 150 5.69 -0.68 -2.58
CA ASN A 150 6.67 0.16 -3.28
C ASN A 150 6.90 1.52 -2.59
N MET A 151 6.39 1.69 -1.36
CA MET A 151 6.66 2.85 -0.50
C MET A 151 8.15 2.93 -0.10
N ASP A 152 8.57 4.10 0.37
CA ASP A 152 9.93 4.29 0.90
C ASP A 152 10.12 3.46 2.18
N TYR A 153 11.35 3.03 2.43
CA TYR A 153 11.70 2.26 3.63
C TYR A 153 11.54 3.04 4.94
N ASP A 154 11.65 4.36 4.86
CA ASP A 154 11.52 5.27 5.99
C ASP A 154 10.08 5.79 6.16
N ASP A 155 9.20 5.53 5.18
CA ASP A 155 7.78 5.86 5.30
C ASP A 155 7.16 5.13 6.49
N ARG A 156 6.25 5.82 7.20
CA ARG A 156 5.71 5.37 8.47
C ARG A 156 4.26 4.91 8.33
N VAL A 157 3.93 3.80 8.97
CA VAL A 157 2.57 3.26 9.03
C VAL A 157 2.19 2.84 10.45
N ASN A 158 0.89 2.73 10.68
CA ASN A 158 0.29 2.19 11.88
C ASN A 158 -0.28 0.80 11.58
N ILE A 159 -0.05 -0.17 12.45
CA ILE A 159 -0.76 -1.45 12.43
C ILE A 159 -2.07 -1.26 13.20
N ARG A 160 -3.19 -1.49 12.54
CA ARG A 160 -4.52 -1.47 13.15
C ARG A 160 -4.99 -2.89 13.39
N VAL A 161 -5.53 -3.12 14.58
CA VAL A 161 -6.15 -4.39 14.97
C VAL A 161 -7.48 -4.08 15.63
N THR A 162 -8.58 -4.59 15.09
CA THR A 162 -9.89 -4.53 15.75
C THR A 162 -10.43 -5.92 16.00
N ASP A 163 -11.23 -6.07 17.05
CA ASP A 163 -12.12 -7.22 17.16
C ASP A 163 -13.27 -7.14 16.14
N PHE A 164 -14.09 -8.19 16.07
CA PHE A 164 -15.25 -8.24 15.18
C PHE A 164 -16.30 -7.17 15.47
N ASP A 165 -16.36 -6.66 16.70
CA ASP A 165 -17.27 -5.57 17.09
C ASP A 165 -16.74 -4.20 16.66
N GLY A 166 -15.54 -4.14 16.06
CA GLY A 166 -14.89 -2.92 15.57
C GLY A 166 -14.17 -2.14 16.67
N THR A 167 -13.96 -2.73 17.85
CA THR A 167 -13.19 -2.10 18.92
C THR A 167 -11.71 -2.26 18.62
N GLU A 168 -10.95 -1.17 18.60
CA GLU A 168 -9.50 -1.22 18.45
C GLU A 168 -8.88 -1.90 19.68
N VAL A 169 -8.02 -2.88 19.42
CA VAL A 169 -7.38 -3.70 20.44
C VAL A 169 -5.89 -3.40 20.42
N SER A 170 -5.35 -2.95 21.54
CA SER A 170 -3.90 -2.79 21.68
C SER A 170 -3.24 -4.16 21.80
N VAL A 171 -2.15 -4.35 21.06
CA VAL A 171 -1.28 -5.52 21.18
C VAL A 171 -0.12 -5.13 22.10
N ASP A 172 0.12 -5.92 23.16
CA ASP A 172 1.16 -5.65 24.16
C ASP A 172 1.09 -4.31 24.92
N ASP A 173 -0.11 -3.74 25.10
CA ASP A 173 -0.33 -2.39 25.68
C ASP A 173 0.40 -1.26 24.91
N VAL A 174 0.86 -1.56 23.69
CA VAL A 174 1.51 -0.61 22.81
C VAL A 174 0.61 -0.38 21.62
N LEU A 175 0.30 0.89 21.34
CA LEU A 175 -0.25 1.25 20.05
C LEU A 175 0.86 1.04 19.02
N LEU A 176 0.59 0.19 18.03
CA LEU A 176 1.54 -0.15 16.97
C LEU A 176 1.57 0.97 15.93
N GLU A 177 1.94 2.16 16.38
CA GLU A 177 1.92 3.39 15.62
C GLU A 177 3.31 3.79 15.16
N ASN A 178 3.36 4.47 14.01
CA ASN A 178 4.55 5.12 13.49
C ASN A 178 5.75 4.18 13.28
N MET A 179 5.49 2.96 12.83
CA MET A 179 6.50 2.00 12.44
C MET A 179 6.95 2.27 11.01
N SER A 180 8.25 2.28 10.74
CA SER A 180 8.72 2.41 9.36
C SER A 180 8.40 1.15 8.56
N VAL A 181 8.28 1.29 7.23
CA VAL A 181 8.18 0.15 6.30
C VAL A 181 9.35 -0.81 6.47
N SER A 182 10.55 -0.31 6.78
CA SER A 182 11.72 -1.12 7.09
C SER A 182 11.59 -1.90 8.42
N GLU A 183 11.05 -1.28 9.47
CA GLU A 183 10.80 -1.92 10.77
C GLU A 183 9.70 -3.00 10.67
N LEU A 184 8.71 -2.80 9.79
CA LEU A 184 7.66 -3.77 9.53
C LEU A 184 8.13 -5.07 8.89
N ARG A 185 9.21 -5.03 8.09
CA ARG A 185 9.70 -6.22 7.40
C ARG A 185 10.27 -7.22 8.41
N GLY A 186 9.52 -8.28 8.67
CA GLY A 186 9.87 -9.28 9.68
C GLY A 186 9.39 -8.91 11.09
N PHE A 187 8.51 -7.91 11.22
CA PHE A 187 7.83 -7.63 12.47
C PHE A 187 6.95 -8.82 12.88
N GLU A 188 7.14 -9.27 14.12
CA GLU A 188 6.33 -10.32 14.73
C GLU A 188 5.29 -9.69 15.66
N LEU A 189 4.03 -10.01 15.42
CA LEU A 189 2.90 -9.66 16.28
C LEU A 189 2.65 -10.81 17.27
N ASP A 190 2.78 -10.52 18.58
CA ASP A 190 2.47 -11.48 19.64
C ASP A 190 0.97 -11.48 19.97
N THR A 191 0.31 -12.61 19.77
CA THR A 191 -1.13 -12.75 20.00
C THR A 191 -1.49 -13.15 21.44
N LYS A 192 -0.55 -13.20 22.40
CA LYS A 192 -0.79 -13.68 23.78
C LYS A 192 -1.88 -12.94 24.53
N ARG A 193 -2.01 -11.64 24.28
CA ARG A 193 -3.00 -10.77 24.93
C ARG A 193 -4.32 -10.69 24.19
N LEU A 194 -4.35 -11.21 22.97
CA LEU A 194 -5.59 -11.33 22.21
C LEU A 194 -6.38 -12.52 22.75
N GLY A 195 -7.67 -12.29 22.96
CA GLY A 195 -8.62 -13.35 23.30
C GLY A 195 -8.85 -14.30 22.13
N THR A 196 -9.68 -15.31 22.36
CA THR A 196 -10.23 -16.07 21.24
C THR A 196 -11.27 -15.23 20.51
N GLY A 197 -11.26 -15.27 19.18
CA GLY A 197 -12.19 -14.51 18.38
C GLY A 197 -11.67 -14.26 16.98
N GLU A 198 -12.35 -13.38 16.26
CA GLU A 198 -11.93 -12.87 14.97
C GLU A 198 -11.40 -11.46 15.11
N TYR A 199 -10.31 -11.19 14.41
CA TYR A 199 -9.64 -9.91 14.40
C TYR A 199 -9.47 -9.45 12.95
N LEU A 200 -9.66 -8.15 12.73
CA LEU A 200 -9.34 -7.49 11.47
C LEU A 200 -8.01 -6.77 11.65
N ILE A 201 -7.08 -7.00 10.74
CA ILE A 201 -5.73 -6.45 10.77
C ILE A 201 -5.47 -5.74 9.46
N TRP A 202 -4.98 -4.49 9.51
CA TRP A 202 -4.57 -3.72 8.34
C TRP A 202 -3.50 -2.69 8.70
N LEU A 203 -2.86 -2.10 7.69
CA LEU A 203 -1.93 -1.00 7.84
C LEU A 203 -2.55 0.31 7.33
N GLU A 204 -2.19 1.42 7.96
CA GLU A 204 -2.55 2.78 7.53
C GLU A 204 -1.31 3.67 7.54
N THR A 205 -1.13 4.52 6.53
CA THR A 205 -0.08 5.55 6.54
C THR A 205 -0.19 6.48 7.74
N SER A 206 0.92 6.72 8.44
CA SER A 206 0.95 7.57 9.63
C SER A 206 0.93 9.06 9.28
N GLY A 207 0.34 9.88 10.15
CA GLY A 207 0.56 11.33 10.16
C GLY A 207 -0.05 12.11 9.00
N ASN A 208 -1.16 11.64 8.41
CA ASN A 208 -1.86 12.32 7.30
C ASN A 208 -0.97 12.63 6.07
N GLY A 209 0.08 11.85 5.82
CA GLY A 209 0.98 12.08 4.67
C GLY A 209 2.37 12.61 5.04
N ASP A 210 2.53 13.31 6.17
CA ASP A 210 3.78 14.03 6.48
C ASP A 210 4.98 13.09 6.70
N LEU A 211 4.72 11.83 7.06
CA LEU A 211 5.73 10.80 7.28
C LEU A 211 5.71 9.73 6.18
N THR A 212 5.01 9.99 5.09
CA THR A 212 4.77 9.05 3.98
C THR A 212 4.81 9.76 2.63
N GLN A 213 5.57 10.85 2.53
CA GLN A 213 5.71 11.65 1.31
C GLN A 213 4.37 12.13 0.74
N GLY A 214 3.39 12.42 1.58
CA GLY A 214 2.03 12.84 1.22
C GLY A 214 1.04 11.68 0.98
N LEU A 215 1.49 10.42 1.01
CA LEU A 215 0.62 9.26 0.80
C LEU A 215 -0.38 9.10 1.95
N ASP A 216 -1.66 9.01 1.58
CA ASP A 216 -2.77 8.70 2.48
C ASP A 216 -3.49 7.46 1.95
N MET A 217 -3.13 6.30 2.50
CA MET A 217 -3.62 5.00 2.03
C MET A 217 -3.66 3.94 3.14
N SER A 218 -4.43 2.87 2.88
CA SER A 218 -4.54 1.70 3.74
C SER A 218 -4.24 0.43 2.96
N SER A 219 -3.77 -0.61 3.65
CA SER A 219 -3.63 -1.94 3.07
C SER A 219 -4.98 -2.61 2.83
N ASN A 220 -4.96 -3.80 2.21
CA ASN A 220 -6.05 -4.75 2.37
C ASN A 220 -6.26 -5.10 3.85
N VAL A 221 -7.50 -5.40 4.22
CA VAL A 221 -7.86 -5.91 5.54
C VAL A 221 -7.74 -7.43 5.53
N VAL A 222 -7.02 -7.99 6.50
CA VAL A 222 -6.88 -9.43 6.69
C VAL A 222 -7.63 -9.85 7.96
N THR A 223 -8.35 -10.95 7.87
CA THR A 223 -9.02 -11.56 9.03
C THR A 223 -8.13 -12.63 9.65
N LEU A 224 -7.94 -12.55 10.96
CA LEU A 224 -7.25 -13.56 11.76
C LEU A 224 -8.22 -14.17 12.78
N ARG A 225 -8.37 -15.49 12.77
CA ARG A 225 -9.15 -16.22 13.78
C ARG A 225 -8.25 -16.86 14.82
N LEU A 226 -8.45 -16.52 16.09
CA LEU A 226 -7.70 -17.05 17.22
C LEU A 226 -8.49 -18.09 18.01
N PHE A 227 -7.87 -19.25 18.18
CA PHE A 227 -8.42 -20.38 18.94
C PHE A 227 -7.66 -20.60 20.24
N ARG A 228 -8.36 -21.06 21.29
CA ARG A 228 -7.72 -21.32 22.59
C ARG A 228 -6.84 -22.57 22.56
N LYS A 229 -7.25 -23.57 21.78
CA LYS A 229 -6.66 -24.91 21.76
C LYS A 229 -6.47 -25.39 20.33
N ASP A 230 -5.39 -26.12 20.11
CA ASP A 230 -5.03 -26.67 18.81
C ASP A 230 -6.15 -27.53 18.19
N TRP A 231 -6.85 -28.37 18.96
CA TRP A 231 -7.94 -29.19 18.42
C TRP A 231 -9.07 -28.35 17.79
N GLN A 232 -9.29 -27.12 18.25
CA GLN A 232 -10.28 -26.22 17.66
C GLN A 232 -9.79 -25.69 16.31
N LEU A 233 -8.51 -25.33 16.23
CA LEU A 233 -7.85 -24.92 14.98
C LEU A 233 -7.90 -26.07 13.96
N GLN A 234 -7.54 -27.30 14.37
CA GLN A 234 -7.57 -28.46 13.46
C GLN A 234 -8.99 -28.76 12.94
N GLN A 235 -10.02 -28.61 13.78
CA GLN A 235 -11.41 -28.74 13.33
C GLN A 235 -11.79 -27.67 12.32
N TYR A 236 -11.38 -26.41 12.55
CA TYR A 236 -11.62 -25.31 11.62
C TYR A 236 -10.95 -25.58 10.27
N LEU A 237 -9.66 -25.91 10.27
CA LEU A 237 -8.88 -26.15 9.05
C LEU A 237 -9.44 -27.34 8.26
N LYS A 238 -9.89 -28.40 8.94
CA LYS A 238 -10.53 -29.54 8.29
C LYS A 238 -11.81 -29.12 7.56
N ASN A 239 -12.71 -28.41 8.26
CA ASN A 239 -13.98 -28.00 7.66
C ASN A 239 -13.76 -27.03 6.48
N LYS A 240 -12.79 -26.12 6.59
CA LYS A 240 -12.42 -25.21 5.50
C LYS A 240 -11.90 -25.96 4.27
N GLY A 241 -11.08 -26.99 4.46
CA GLY A 241 -10.56 -27.81 3.37
C GLY A 241 -11.63 -28.69 2.71
N ASP A 242 -12.66 -29.11 3.45
CA ASP A 242 -13.79 -29.85 2.89
C ASP A 242 -14.65 -28.93 1.98
N ASP A 243 -14.87 -27.67 2.37
CA ASP A 243 -15.63 -26.67 1.58
C ASP A 243 -14.95 -26.29 0.25
N GLU A 244 -13.61 -26.32 0.18
CA GLU A 244 -12.86 -26.03 -1.05
C GLU A 244 -12.88 -27.18 -2.06
N ASN A 245 -13.27 -28.39 -1.65
CA ASN A 245 -13.33 -29.59 -2.51
C ASN A 245 -14.74 -29.93 -3.02
N GLU A 246 -15.77 -29.15 -2.65
CA GLU A 246 -17.17 -29.39 -3.03
C GLU A 246 -17.64 -28.63 -4.30
N TRP A 247 -16.73 -28.05 -5.10
CA TRP A 247 -17.06 -27.28 -6.31
C TRP A 247 -16.50 -27.87 -7.62
#